data_AF-A0A397VVP9-F1
#
_entry.id   AF-A0A397VVP9-F1
#
_cell.length_a   1.000
_cell.length_b   1.000
_cell.length_c   1.000
_cell.angle_alpha   90.00
_cell.angle_beta   90.00
_cell.angle_gamma   90.00
#
_symmetry.space_group_name_H-M   'P 1'
#
loop_
_entity.id
_entity.type
_entity.pdbx_description
1 polymer ?
#
loop_
_entity_poly.entity_id
_entity_poly.type
_entity_poly.pdbx_seq_one_letter_code
_entity_poly.pdbx_strand_id
1 'polypeptide(L)'
;MGKGCHVSMENESFYNRFICAVVQPLRAIWAFRDNLNDINALRVEVGISKYHDFRGRTSTLFLLDNFFGFEIPSAWPPLYQEIGPILSDTFPNLSSDLDLFLSTHPRTMYISLGTNLFTTSENYATLLQSALELSNRNILDGVIWATYAPQFAILSHENTKLFLSHGGVGSSQESMYTATPMLVLPIALDQPGNAERLELTGMALKLSKLDLKVVDIISKVVRLLNEDSFKMNAKRMQVLAKFNSKRKYRGADLIEIMLNLAKYDGSRNENGELKVDIETLLRSWITLIQEWDLLEEII
;
A
#
# COMPACT_ATOMS: atom_id res chain seq x y z
N MET A 1 -27.39 2.67 5.09
CA MET A 1 -26.06 2.45 4.50
C MET A 1 -25.04 3.11 5.41
N GLY A 2 -24.25 2.32 6.14
CA GLY A 2 -23.27 2.86 7.08
C GLY A 2 -22.09 3.50 6.34
N LYS A 3 -21.55 4.59 6.89
CA LYS A 3 -20.23 5.11 6.51
C LYS A 3 -19.22 3.95 6.60
N GLY A 4 -18.38 3.79 5.59
CA GLY A 4 -17.37 2.73 5.57
C GLY A 4 -16.41 2.84 6.76
N CYS A 5 -15.65 1.79 7.03
CA CYS A 5 -14.61 1.83 8.07
C CYS A 5 -13.44 2.68 7.58
N HIS A 6 -13.22 3.81 8.24
CA HIS A 6 -12.13 4.73 7.96
C HIS A 6 -10.80 4.20 8.55
N VAL A 7 -9.67 4.60 7.98
CA VAL A 7 -8.34 4.18 8.45
C VAL A 7 -8.07 4.73 9.86
N SER A 8 -8.49 5.97 10.15
CA SER A 8 -8.56 6.49 11.52
C SER A 8 -10.00 6.51 12.01
N MET A 9 -10.24 5.88 13.16
CA MET A 9 -11.55 5.79 13.80
C MET A 9 -11.62 6.59 15.12
N GLU A 10 -10.66 7.49 15.37
CA GLU A 10 -10.54 8.24 16.63
C GLU A 10 -11.76 9.13 16.92
N ASN A 11 -12.33 9.72 15.86
CA ASN A 11 -13.48 10.63 15.96
C ASN A 11 -14.83 9.96 15.67
N GLU A 12 -14.85 8.62 15.54
CA GLU A 12 -16.05 7.86 15.24
C GLU A 12 -16.77 7.41 16.51
N SER A 13 -18.10 7.26 16.41
CA SER A 13 -18.92 6.78 17.53
C SER A 13 -18.46 5.39 17.99
N PHE A 14 -18.66 5.06 19.27
CA PHE A 14 -18.42 3.71 19.79
C PHE A 14 -19.10 2.64 18.92
N TYR A 15 -20.33 2.89 18.49
CA TYR A 15 -21.08 1.99 17.61
C TYR A 15 -20.33 1.71 16.31
N ASN A 16 -19.89 2.75 15.59
CA ASN A 16 -19.14 2.58 14.34
C ASN A 16 -17.79 1.87 14.58
N ARG A 17 -17.09 2.23 15.66
CA ARG A 17 -15.85 1.57 16.06
C ARG A 17 -16.07 0.09 16.34
N PHE A 18 -17.14 -0.28 17.04
CA PHE A 18 -17.50 -1.67 17.33
C PHE A 18 -17.86 -2.44 16.05
N ILE A 19 -18.67 -1.84 15.16
CA ILE A 19 -18.98 -2.45 13.86
C ILE A 19 -17.71 -2.73 13.07
N CYS A 20 -16.79 -1.77 12.99
CA CYS A 20 -15.56 -1.90 12.22
C CYS A 20 -14.52 -2.82 12.85
N ALA A 21 -14.36 -2.79 14.17
CA ALA A 21 -13.35 -3.59 14.87
C ALA A 21 -13.79 -5.03 15.16
N VAL A 22 -15.10 -5.30 15.24
CA VAL A 22 -15.63 -6.61 15.65
C VAL A 22 -16.52 -7.21 14.57
N VAL A 23 -17.57 -6.51 14.17
CA VAL A 23 -18.60 -7.09 13.28
C VAL A 23 -18.07 -7.33 11.86
N GLN A 24 -17.32 -6.38 11.30
CA GLN A 24 -16.76 -6.53 9.94
C GLN A 24 -15.71 -7.66 9.86
N PRO A 25 -14.74 -7.79 10.78
CA PRO A 25 -13.85 -8.94 10.82
C PRO A 25 -14.59 -10.28 10.94
N LEU A 26 -15.62 -10.36 11.79
CA LEU A 26 -16.43 -11.59 11.91
C LEU A 26 -17.19 -11.92 10.63
N ARG A 27 -17.76 -10.92 9.95
CA ARG A 27 -18.41 -11.09 8.64
C ARG A 27 -17.41 -11.56 7.59
N ALA A 28 -16.21 -11.00 7.57
CA ALA A 28 -15.15 -11.43 6.67
C ALA A 28 -14.74 -12.89 6.95
N ILE A 29 -14.46 -13.23 8.21
CA ILE A 29 -14.15 -14.61 8.63
C ILE A 29 -15.23 -15.59 8.16
N TRP A 30 -16.50 -15.24 8.36
CA TRP A 30 -17.61 -16.07 7.90
C TRP A 30 -17.66 -16.19 6.37
N ALA A 31 -17.51 -15.08 5.65
CA ALA A 31 -17.52 -15.08 4.18
C ALA A 31 -16.33 -15.86 3.58
N PHE A 32 -15.19 -15.90 4.26
CA PHE A 32 -13.99 -16.64 3.82
C PHE A 32 -13.93 -18.07 4.37
N ARG A 33 -14.93 -18.53 5.12
CA ARG A 33 -14.95 -19.86 5.74
C ARG A 33 -14.77 -20.98 4.73
N ASP A 34 -15.51 -20.93 3.63
CA ASP A 34 -15.51 -22.02 2.64
C ASP A 34 -14.16 -22.06 1.91
N ASN A 35 -13.65 -20.90 1.49
CA ASN A 35 -12.30 -20.78 0.94
C ASN A 35 -11.22 -21.33 1.90
N LEU A 36 -11.34 -21.10 3.21
CA LEU A 36 -10.42 -21.70 4.19
C LEU A 36 -10.55 -23.21 4.26
N ASN A 37 -11.75 -23.77 4.15
CA ASN A 37 -11.93 -25.21 4.13
C ASN A 37 -11.27 -25.83 2.89
N ASP A 38 -11.41 -25.18 1.74
CA ASP A 38 -10.79 -25.60 0.48
C ASP A 38 -9.25 -25.55 0.57
N ILE A 39 -8.70 -24.45 1.09
CA ILE A 39 -7.25 -24.34 1.35
C ILE A 39 -6.79 -25.43 2.34
N ASN A 40 -7.57 -25.72 3.38
CA ASN A 40 -7.24 -26.76 4.33
C ASN A 40 -7.32 -28.17 3.75
N ALA A 41 -8.19 -28.42 2.77
CA ALA A 41 -8.21 -29.67 2.03
C ALA A 41 -6.90 -29.83 1.22
N LEU A 42 -6.51 -28.80 0.47
CA LEU A 42 -5.24 -28.78 -0.28
C LEU A 42 -4.01 -28.95 0.63
N ARG A 43 -4.01 -28.32 1.82
CA ARG A 43 -2.93 -28.51 2.80
C ARG A 43 -2.77 -29.98 3.19
N VAL A 44 -3.87 -30.66 3.48
CA VAL A 44 -3.84 -32.09 3.86
C VAL A 44 -3.34 -32.96 2.70
N GLU A 45 -3.74 -32.65 1.46
CA GLU A 45 -3.25 -33.38 0.27
C GLU A 45 -1.73 -33.32 0.12
N VAL A 46 -1.10 -32.20 0.49
CA VAL A 46 0.37 -32.05 0.46
C VAL A 46 1.03 -32.34 1.81
N GLY A 47 0.33 -33.00 2.75
CA GLY A 47 0.87 -33.42 4.05
C GLY A 47 1.07 -32.29 5.08
N ILE A 48 0.47 -31.12 4.87
CA ILE A 48 0.52 -29.96 5.76
C ILE A 48 -0.70 -29.96 6.69
N SER A 49 -0.49 -29.67 7.98
CA SER A 49 -1.58 -29.58 8.96
C SER A 49 -2.59 -28.48 8.62
N LYS A 50 -3.87 -28.74 8.92
CA LYS A 50 -4.94 -27.75 8.82
C LYS A 50 -4.64 -26.55 9.72
N TYR A 51 -5.09 -25.39 9.29
CA TYR A 51 -4.89 -24.13 9.99
C TYR A 51 -6.21 -23.35 10.02
N HIS A 52 -6.60 -22.92 11.23
CA HIS A 52 -7.92 -22.32 11.48
C HIS A 52 -7.85 -20.88 12.02
N ASP A 53 -6.66 -20.34 12.33
CA ASP A 53 -6.54 -18.98 12.87
C ASP A 53 -6.39 -17.93 11.75
N PHE A 54 -7.48 -17.21 11.48
CA PHE A 54 -7.50 -16.09 10.53
C PHE A 54 -6.57 -14.93 10.87
N ARG A 55 -6.11 -14.80 12.13
CA ARG A 55 -5.19 -13.73 12.55
C ARG A 55 -3.77 -13.95 12.04
N GLY A 56 -3.50 -15.08 11.38
CA GLY A 56 -2.18 -15.46 10.92
C GLY A 56 -1.28 -15.96 12.04
N ARG A 57 -0.10 -16.46 11.68
CA ARG A 57 0.89 -16.94 12.65
C ARG A 57 1.44 -15.76 13.44
N THR A 58 1.11 -15.68 14.73
CA THR A 58 1.47 -14.57 15.65
C THR A 58 2.97 -14.46 15.94
N SER A 59 3.74 -15.49 15.59
CA SER A 59 5.20 -15.55 15.72
C SER A 59 5.85 -15.60 14.33
N THR A 60 5.64 -14.59 13.47
CA THR A 60 6.26 -14.51 12.13
C THR A 60 6.86 -13.13 11.89
N LEU A 61 8.05 -13.06 11.27
CA LEU A 61 8.59 -11.81 10.73
C LEU A 61 7.67 -11.30 9.60
N PHE A 62 7.07 -10.13 9.78
CA PHE A 62 6.24 -9.45 8.80
C PHE A 62 7.02 -8.29 8.18
N LEU A 63 7.32 -8.41 6.89
CA LEU A 63 7.91 -7.33 6.12
C LEU A 63 6.80 -6.52 5.45
N LEU A 64 6.66 -5.26 5.85
CA LEU A 64 5.64 -4.36 5.35
C LEU A 64 6.25 -3.40 4.33
N ASP A 65 5.67 -3.37 3.13
CA ASP A 65 6.03 -2.42 2.09
C ASP A 65 5.36 -1.06 2.33
N ASN A 66 5.74 -0.44 3.44
CA ASN A 66 5.32 0.88 3.89
C ASN A 66 6.46 1.52 4.68
N PHE A 67 6.28 2.77 5.10
CA PHE A 67 7.31 3.52 5.82
C PHE A 67 6.75 4.51 6.84
N PHE A 68 7.56 4.74 7.86
CA PHE A 68 7.35 5.75 8.88
C PHE A 68 7.01 7.13 8.30
N GLY A 69 5.91 7.69 8.77
CA GLY A 69 5.38 9.00 8.35
C GLY A 69 4.34 8.94 7.24
N PHE A 70 4.17 7.80 6.57
CA PHE A 70 3.00 7.52 5.73
C PHE A 70 1.92 6.73 6.48
N GLU A 71 2.33 5.74 7.27
CA GLU A 71 1.40 4.93 8.05
C GLU A 71 0.86 5.64 9.29
N ILE A 72 -0.35 5.23 9.70
CA ILE A 72 -0.97 5.74 10.91
C ILE A 72 -0.20 5.20 12.13
N PRO A 73 0.17 6.06 13.09
CA PRO A 73 0.83 5.64 14.32
C PRO A 73 0.05 4.52 15.01
N SER A 74 0.72 3.38 15.19
CA SER A 74 0.13 2.19 15.78
C SER A 74 1.20 1.35 16.48
N ALA A 75 0.81 0.66 17.55
CA ALA A 75 1.71 -0.21 18.29
C ALA A 75 1.81 -1.56 17.58
N TRP A 76 2.91 -1.76 16.86
CA TRP A 76 3.21 -3.04 16.22
C TRP A 76 4.18 -3.88 17.06
N PRO A 77 4.03 -5.22 17.06
CA PRO A 77 5.04 -6.10 17.62
C PRO A 77 6.41 -5.92 16.93
N PRO A 78 7.53 -6.21 17.62
CA PRO A 78 8.88 -6.08 17.04
C PRO A 78 9.10 -6.88 15.74
N LEU A 79 8.30 -7.91 15.49
CA LEU A 79 8.37 -8.71 14.25
C LEU A 79 7.79 -8.00 13.02
N TYR A 80 7.13 -6.87 13.17
CA TYR A 80 6.63 -6.06 12.06
C TYR A 80 7.71 -5.05 11.67
N GLN A 81 8.25 -5.22 10.47
CA GLN A 81 9.36 -4.42 9.97
C GLN A 81 8.91 -3.68 8.70
N GLU A 82 8.84 -2.36 8.82
CA GLU A 82 8.63 -1.46 7.69
C GLU A 82 9.90 -1.39 6.83
N ILE A 83 9.80 -1.88 5.60
CA ILE A 83 10.92 -1.95 4.65
C ILE A 83 10.65 -1.18 3.34
N GLY A 84 9.51 -0.51 3.24
CA GLY A 84 9.10 0.20 2.04
C GLY A 84 9.65 1.63 1.94
N PRO A 85 9.38 2.32 0.81
CA PRO A 85 8.77 1.75 -0.39
C PRO A 85 9.76 0.86 -1.15
N ILE A 86 9.34 -0.35 -1.53
CA ILE A 86 10.13 -1.29 -2.32
C ILE A 86 10.00 -0.92 -3.80
N LEU A 87 10.92 -0.08 -4.25
CA LEU A 87 10.97 0.39 -5.63
C LEU A 87 12.14 -0.26 -6.39
N SER A 88 11.98 -0.41 -7.71
CA SER A 88 13.07 -0.83 -8.60
C SER A 88 14.24 0.14 -8.55
N ASP A 89 15.46 -0.36 -8.74
CA ASP A 89 16.65 0.49 -8.88
C ASP A 89 16.75 1.13 -10.27
N THR A 90 16.07 0.53 -11.25
CA THR A 90 16.04 0.98 -12.64
C THR A 90 14.62 1.03 -13.16
N PHE A 91 14.28 2.11 -13.87
CA PHE A 91 12.98 2.27 -14.51
C PHE A 91 13.15 2.43 -16.03
N PRO A 92 12.18 1.96 -16.84
CA PRO A 92 12.19 2.24 -18.26
C PRO A 92 12.16 3.76 -18.51
N ASN A 93 12.99 4.23 -19.44
CA ASN A 93 12.99 5.62 -19.87
C ASN A 93 11.72 5.96 -20.67
N LEU A 94 11.43 7.25 -20.80
CA LEU A 94 10.42 7.74 -21.73
C LEU A 94 10.83 7.40 -23.18
N SER A 95 9.84 7.07 -24.02
CA SER A 95 10.03 7.09 -25.47
C SER A 95 10.17 8.54 -25.96
N SER A 96 10.75 8.73 -27.14
CA SER A 96 10.88 10.04 -27.79
C SER A 96 9.54 10.77 -27.89
N ASP A 97 8.46 10.04 -28.20
CA ASP A 97 7.14 10.62 -28.42
C ASP A 97 6.50 11.08 -27.11
N LEU A 98 6.69 10.30 -26.02
CA LEU A 98 6.20 10.68 -24.70
C LEU A 98 6.98 11.86 -24.12
N ASP A 99 8.30 11.86 -24.32
CA ASP A 99 9.17 12.96 -23.89
C ASP A 99 8.82 14.26 -24.61
N LEU A 100 8.61 14.20 -25.93
CA LEU A 100 8.14 15.33 -26.73
C LEU A 100 6.75 15.81 -26.28
N PHE A 101 5.82 14.89 -26.03
CA PHE A 101 4.48 15.24 -25.54
C PHE A 101 4.57 15.96 -24.20
N LEU A 102 5.30 15.42 -23.23
CA LEU A 102 5.45 16.02 -21.92
C LEU A 102 6.19 17.37 -21.97
N SER A 103 7.19 17.51 -22.84
CA SER A 103 7.93 18.76 -23.04
C SER A 103 7.08 19.88 -23.62
N THR A 104 6.09 19.55 -24.45
CA THR A 104 5.19 20.51 -25.10
C THR A 104 3.95 20.86 -24.28
N HIS A 105 3.63 20.08 -23.24
CA HIS A 105 2.44 20.26 -22.41
C HIS A 105 2.81 20.46 -20.92
N PRO A 106 3.11 21.71 -20.48
CA PRO A 106 3.69 21.97 -19.17
C PRO A 106 2.79 21.64 -17.97
N ARG A 107 1.47 21.59 -18.15
CA ARG A 107 0.50 21.13 -17.14
C ARG A 107 -0.13 19.82 -17.59
N THR A 108 0.64 18.73 -17.50
CA THR A 108 0.15 17.40 -17.86
C THR A 108 -0.42 16.67 -16.65
N MET A 109 -1.58 16.04 -16.83
CA MET A 109 -2.13 15.05 -15.91
C MET A 109 -1.92 13.64 -16.47
N TYR A 110 -1.42 12.74 -15.63
CA TYR A 110 -1.34 11.31 -15.94
C TYR A 110 -2.53 10.58 -15.31
N ILE A 111 -3.18 9.69 -16.06
CA ILE A 111 -4.31 8.87 -15.60
C ILE A 111 -3.96 7.39 -15.77
N SER A 112 -3.99 6.63 -14.67
CA SER A 112 -3.87 5.17 -14.70
C SER A 112 -4.62 4.49 -13.55
N LEU A 113 -5.57 3.62 -13.89
CA LEU A 113 -6.38 2.87 -12.91
C LEU A 113 -5.90 1.42 -12.71
N GLY A 114 -4.71 1.08 -13.19
CA GLY A 114 -4.16 -0.28 -13.11
C GLY A 114 -4.81 -1.26 -14.10
N THR A 115 -4.47 -2.54 -13.97
CA THR A 115 -4.83 -3.61 -14.92
C THR A 115 -5.85 -4.61 -14.38
N ASN A 116 -5.99 -4.72 -13.06
CA ASN A 116 -6.64 -5.87 -12.42
C ASN A 116 -8.04 -5.56 -11.89
N LEU A 117 -8.34 -4.29 -11.63
CA LEU A 117 -9.61 -3.85 -11.07
C LEU A 117 -10.17 -2.75 -11.95
N PHE A 118 -11.43 -2.91 -12.33
CA PHE A 118 -12.12 -2.02 -13.25
C PHE A 118 -13.28 -1.33 -12.55
N THR A 119 -13.61 -0.13 -13.03
CA THR A 119 -14.82 0.59 -12.63
C THR A 119 -15.90 0.47 -13.71
N THR A 120 -17.09 1.02 -13.46
CA THR A 120 -18.18 1.02 -14.43
C THR A 120 -17.85 1.86 -15.66
N SER A 121 -18.48 1.54 -16.80
CA SER A 121 -18.38 2.34 -18.03
C SER A 121 -18.83 3.79 -17.82
N GLU A 122 -19.81 4.02 -16.95
CA GLU A 122 -20.27 5.37 -16.55
C GLU A 122 -19.16 6.17 -15.85
N ASN A 123 -18.43 5.54 -14.93
CA ASN A 123 -17.29 6.17 -14.27
C ASN A 123 -16.17 6.50 -15.26
N TYR A 124 -15.87 5.59 -16.20
CA TYR A 124 -14.91 5.87 -17.28
C TYR A 124 -15.36 7.04 -18.16
N ALA A 125 -16.64 7.09 -18.55
CA ALA A 125 -17.18 8.19 -19.34
C ALA A 125 -17.09 9.52 -18.58
N THR A 126 -17.37 9.51 -17.27
CA THR A 126 -17.27 10.69 -16.40
C THR A 126 -15.84 11.19 -16.27
N LEU A 127 -14.86 10.29 -16.10
CA LEU A 127 -13.43 10.64 -16.08
C LEU A 127 -12.97 11.23 -17.41
N LEU A 128 -13.39 10.63 -18.54
CA LEU A 128 -13.06 11.12 -19.87
C LEU A 128 -13.67 12.50 -20.14
N GLN A 129 -14.95 12.68 -19.81
CA GLN A 129 -15.63 13.97 -19.91
C GLN A 129 -14.92 15.03 -19.07
N SER A 130 -14.47 14.67 -17.86
CA SER A 130 -13.73 15.59 -17.00
C SER A 130 -12.37 15.97 -17.58
N ALA A 131 -11.62 15.02 -18.14
CA ALA A 131 -10.35 15.28 -18.79
C ALA A 131 -10.49 16.22 -20.00
N LEU A 132 -11.52 16.01 -20.83
CA LEU A 132 -11.85 16.89 -21.94
C LEU A 132 -12.21 18.30 -21.46
N GLU A 133 -13.04 18.40 -20.42
CA GLU A 133 -13.44 19.70 -19.88
C GLU A 133 -12.27 20.47 -19.24
N LEU A 134 -11.34 19.78 -18.57
CA LEU A 134 -10.12 20.37 -18.04
C LEU A 134 -9.22 20.94 -19.15
N SER A 135 -9.14 20.25 -20.29
CA SER A 135 -8.41 20.72 -21.47
C SER A 135 -9.12 21.91 -22.14
N ASN A 136 -10.43 21.82 -22.36
CA ASN A 136 -11.24 22.90 -22.96
C ASN A 136 -11.19 24.19 -22.14
N ARG A 137 -11.14 24.09 -20.81
CA ARG A 137 -11.00 25.23 -19.90
C ARG A 137 -9.57 25.74 -19.77
N ASN A 138 -8.62 25.17 -20.50
CA ASN A 138 -7.20 25.48 -20.43
C ASN A 138 -6.65 25.36 -18.99
N ILE A 139 -7.13 24.38 -18.21
CA ILE A 139 -6.63 24.05 -16.86
C ILE A 139 -5.43 23.11 -16.97
N LEU A 140 -5.51 22.15 -17.88
CA LEU A 140 -4.43 21.24 -18.24
C LEU A 140 -4.05 21.45 -19.70
N ASP A 141 -2.77 21.33 -20.00
CA ASP A 141 -2.26 21.38 -21.38
C ASP A 141 -2.30 19.98 -22.00
N GLY A 142 -2.02 18.94 -21.19
CA GLY A 142 -1.91 17.56 -21.65
C GLY A 142 -2.59 16.57 -20.72
N VAL A 143 -3.12 15.50 -21.30
CA VAL A 143 -3.61 14.35 -20.55
C VAL A 143 -3.03 13.08 -21.16
N ILE A 144 -2.31 12.31 -20.36
CA ILE A 144 -1.86 10.97 -20.73
C ILE A 144 -2.74 9.98 -19.99
N TRP A 145 -3.53 9.20 -20.71
CA TRP A 145 -4.29 8.10 -20.13
C TRP A 145 -3.74 6.77 -20.66
N ALA A 146 -3.18 5.96 -19.76
CA ALA A 146 -2.63 4.66 -20.15
C ALA A 146 -2.87 3.56 -19.11
N THR A 147 -3.17 2.36 -19.61
CA THR A 147 -3.23 1.14 -18.80
C THR A 147 -1.82 0.59 -18.52
N TYR A 148 -0.90 0.75 -19.48
CA TYR A 148 0.51 0.38 -19.36
C TYR A 148 1.37 1.48 -19.96
N ALA A 149 2.32 2.01 -19.19
CA ALA A 149 3.24 3.07 -19.58
C ALA A 149 4.47 3.03 -18.66
N PRO A 150 5.58 3.70 -19.01
CA PRO A 150 6.70 3.92 -18.08
C PRO A 150 6.29 4.91 -16.96
N GLN A 151 5.39 4.47 -16.07
CA GLN A 151 4.69 5.29 -15.07
C GLN A 151 5.67 6.12 -14.25
N PHE A 152 6.68 5.49 -13.66
CA PHE A 152 7.69 6.20 -12.87
C PHE A 152 8.38 7.32 -13.65
N ALA A 153 8.71 7.11 -14.92
CA ALA A 153 9.36 8.11 -15.76
C ALA A 153 8.40 9.26 -16.10
N ILE A 154 7.12 8.96 -16.39
CA ILE A 154 6.09 9.99 -16.58
C ILE A 154 5.92 10.81 -15.30
N LEU A 155 5.80 10.16 -14.14
CA LEU A 155 5.64 10.82 -12.85
C LEU A 155 6.87 11.65 -12.45
N SER A 156 8.07 11.25 -12.89
CA SER A 156 9.32 11.97 -12.63
C SER A 156 9.51 13.18 -13.53
N HIS A 157 8.78 13.28 -14.64
CA HIS A 157 8.91 14.39 -15.57
C HIS A 157 8.34 15.68 -14.97
N GLU A 158 9.07 16.79 -15.08
CA GLU A 158 8.70 18.03 -14.40
C GLU A 158 7.33 18.59 -14.81
N ASN A 159 6.90 18.32 -16.04
CA ASN A 159 5.61 18.76 -16.58
C ASN A 159 4.42 17.88 -16.19
N THR A 160 4.65 16.74 -15.52
CA THR A 160 3.59 15.95 -14.91
C THR A 160 3.23 16.58 -13.57
N LYS A 161 2.08 17.23 -13.50
CA LYS A 161 1.67 17.99 -12.31
C LYS A 161 0.70 17.25 -11.40
N LEU A 162 0.03 16.24 -11.94
CA LEU A 162 -1.02 15.51 -11.23
C LEU A 162 -1.10 14.06 -11.72
N PHE A 163 -1.30 13.14 -10.78
CA PHE A 163 -1.56 11.74 -11.08
C PHE A 163 -2.98 11.34 -10.62
N LEU A 164 -3.85 11.00 -11.57
CA LEU A 164 -5.12 10.34 -11.29
C LEU A 164 -4.90 8.83 -11.26
N SER A 165 -5.02 8.25 -10.06
CA SER A 165 -4.77 6.83 -9.84
C SER A 165 -5.89 6.16 -9.08
N HIS A 166 -5.95 4.84 -9.16
CA HIS A 166 -6.79 4.02 -8.28
C HIS A 166 -6.26 3.94 -6.84
N GLY A 167 -5.01 4.35 -6.58
CA GLY A 167 -4.43 4.35 -5.23
C GLY A 167 -3.91 3.00 -4.76
N GLY A 168 -3.52 2.11 -5.70
CA GLY A 168 -2.78 0.90 -5.33
C GLY A 168 -1.42 1.24 -4.69
N VAL A 169 -0.87 0.31 -3.90
CA VAL A 169 0.35 0.57 -3.11
C VAL A 169 1.52 1.06 -3.97
N GLY A 170 1.81 0.39 -5.09
CA GLY A 170 2.92 0.76 -5.98
C GLY A 170 2.75 2.14 -6.61
N SER A 171 1.57 2.44 -7.17
CA SER A 171 1.26 3.77 -7.73
C SER A 171 1.36 4.87 -6.68
N SER A 172 0.92 4.61 -5.45
CA SER A 172 0.98 5.55 -4.33
C SER A 172 2.44 5.83 -3.93
N GLN A 173 3.26 4.78 -3.87
CA GLN A 173 4.68 4.90 -3.54
C GLN A 173 5.49 5.62 -4.63
N GLU A 174 5.25 5.31 -5.91
CA GLU A 174 5.92 6.02 -7.02
C GLU A 174 5.56 7.51 -7.03
N SER A 175 4.29 7.85 -6.78
CA SER A 175 3.85 9.24 -6.62
C SER A 175 4.53 9.94 -5.45
N MET A 176 4.56 9.32 -4.27
CA MET A 176 5.28 9.85 -3.11
C MET A 176 6.76 10.05 -3.45
N TYR A 177 7.41 9.07 -4.08
CA TYR A 177 8.82 9.13 -4.45
C TYR A 177 9.14 10.23 -5.47
N THR A 178 8.22 10.51 -6.39
CA THR A 178 8.37 11.53 -7.44
C THR A 178 7.87 12.92 -7.02
N ALA A 179 7.25 13.04 -5.84
CA ALA A 179 6.60 14.26 -5.35
C ALA A 179 5.45 14.75 -6.24
N THR A 180 4.70 13.82 -6.83
CA THR A 180 3.59 14.13 -7.74
C THR A 180 2.26 14.03 -6.99
N PRO A 181 1.51 15.13 -6.78
CA PRO A 181 0.20 15.11 -6.13
C PRO A 181 -0.78 14.12 -6.79
N MET A 182 -1.75 13.62 -6.02
CA MET A 182 -2.68 12.59 -6.50
C MET A 182 -4.15 12.99 -6.43
N LEU A 183 -4.92 12.60 -7.43
CA LEU A 183 -6.37 12.46 -7.35
C LEU A 183 -6.71 10.97 -7.35
N VAL A 184 -7.27 10.47 -6.25
CA VAL A 184 -7.41 9.04 -6.04
C VAL A 184 -8.85 8.58 -6.23
N LEU A 185 -9.09 7.66 -7.17
CA LEU A 185 -10.37 6.96 -7.35
C LEU A 185 -10.26 5.52 -6.83
N PRO A 186 -10.46 5.27 -5.54
CA PRO A 186 -10.36 3.92 -4.99
C PRO A 186 -11.46 3.00 -5.55
N ILE A 187 -11.06 1.85 -6.09
CA ILE A 187 -11.95 0.85 -6.68
C ILE A 187 -12.28 -0.23 -5.67
N ALA A 188 -11.29 -0.96 -5.15
CA ALA A 188 -11.53 -2.07 -4.21
C ALA A 188 -10.28 -2.43 -3.40
N LEU A 189 -10.42 -3.43 -2.52
CA LEU A 189 -9.35 -4.01 -1.70
C LEU A 189 -8.70 -2.98 -0.77
N ASP A 190 -7.37 -2.82 -0.85
CA ASP A 190 -6.54 -1.90 -0.07
C ASP A 190 -6.71 -0.43 -0.49
N GLN A 191 -7.16 -0.19 -1.72
CA GLN A 191 -7.19 1.14 -2.35
C GLN A 191 -7.97 2.19 -1.55
N PRO A 192 -9.17 1.93 -0.98
CA PRO A 192 -9.85 2.92 -0.15
C PRO A 192 -9.01 3.35 1.07
N GLY A 193 -8.32 2.40 1.70
CA GLY A 193 -7.44 2.68 2.84
C GLY A 193 -6.19 3.46 2.43
N ASN A 194 -5.61 3.17 1.28
CA ASN A 194 -4.49 3.94 0.74
C ASN A 194 -4.91 5.37 0.38
N ALA A 195 -6.09 5.54 -0.24
CA ALA A 195 -6.65 6.84 -0.59
C ALA A 195 -6.84 7.73 0.64
N GLU A 196 -7.33 7.17 1.75
CA GLU A 196 -7.47 7.92 3.00
C GLU A 196 -6.13 8.31 3.62
N ARG A 197 -5.13 7.41 3.62
CA ARG A 197 -3.77 7.76 4.10
C ARG A 197 -3.15 8.86 3.26
N LEU A 198 -3.24 8.76 1.92
CA LEU A 198 -2.74 9.79 1.01
C LEU A 198 -3.43 11.14 1.24
N GLU A 199 -4.73 11.15 1.46
CA GLU A 199 -5.48 12.37 1.81
C GLU A 199 -5.02 12.95 3.14
N LEU A 200 -4.74 12.11 4.16
CA LEU A 200 -4.21 12.53 5.46
C LEU A 200 -2.83 13.16 5.37
N THR A 201 -1.98 12.72 4.44
CA THR A 201 -0.69 13.41 4.18
C THR A 201 -0.86 14.81 3.61
N GLY A 202 -2.06 15.12 3.09
CA GLY A 202 -2.37 16.39 2.44
C GLY A 202 -1.71 16.54 1.07
N MET A 203 -1.26 15.45 0.42
CA MET A 203 -0.75 15.48 -0.96
C MET A 203 -1.79 15.04 -2.00
N ALA A 204 -2.95 14.56 -1.55
CA ALA A 204 -3.96 13.97 -2.41
C ALA A 204 -5.38 14.36 -2.00
N LEU A 205 -6.31 14.19 -2.95
CA LEU A 205 -7.75 14.22 -2.68
C LEU A 205 -8.38 12.93 -3.19
N LYS A 206 -9.41 12.43 -2.49
CA LYS A 206 -10.13 11.21 -2.91
C LYS A 206 -11.44 11.52 -3.63
N LEU A 207 -11.80 10.62 -4.54
CA LEU A 207 -13.06 10.58 -5.27
C LEU A 207 -13.94 9.45 -4.73
N SER A 208 -15.25 9.56 -4.97
CA SER A 208 -16.19 8.48 -4.69
C SER A 208 -16.54 7.76 -5.99
N LYS A 209 -16.24 6.46 -6.09
CA LYS A 209 -16.68 5.65 -7.24
C LYS A 209 -18.20 5.46 -7.31
N LEU A 210 -18.92 5.72 -6.22
CA LEU A 210 -20.37 5.56 -6.12
C LEU A 210 -21.14 6.86 -6.43
N ASP A 211 -20.45 7.99 -6.38
CA ASP A 211 -21.03 9.32 -6.65
C ASP A 211 -20.00 10.17 -7.42
N LEU A 212 -19.53 9.63 -8.55
CA LEU A 212 -18.50 10.28 -9.34
C LEU A 212 -19.14 11.34 -10.25
N LYS A 213 -18.69 12.59 -10.11
CA LYS A 213 -19.26 13.73 -10.85
C LYS A 213 -18.16 14.56 -11.49
N VAL A 214 -18.40 15.01 -12.72
CA VAL A 214 -17.47 15.88 -13.48
C VAL A 214 -17.11 17.15 -12.68
N VAL A 215 -18.11 17.79 -12.06
CA VAL A 215 -17.91 19.00 -11.25
C VAL A 215 -16.99 18.76 -10.06
N ASP A 216 -17.12 17.61 -9.39
CA ASP A 216 -16.28 17.25 -8.25
C ASP A 216 -14.82 16.98 -8.69
N ILE A 217 -14.63 16.24 -9.79
CA ILE A 217 -13.31 15.99 -10.37
C ILE A 217 -12.62 17.31 -10.73
N ILE A 218 -13.29 18.19 -11.49
CA ILE A 218 -12.70 19.47 -11.91
C ILE A 218 -12.32 20.32 -10.70
N SER A 219 -13.23 20.44 -9.72
CA SER A 219 -12.97 21.19 -8.49
C SER A 219 -11.71 20.67 -7.77
N LYS A 220 -11.60 19.35 -7.59
CA LYS A 220 -10.44 18.73 -6.92
C LYS A 220 -9.15 18.87 -7.72
N VAL A 221 -9.19 18.74 -9.04
CA VAL A 221 -8.02 18.98 -9.91
C VAL A 221 -7.53 20.42 -9.77
N VAL A 222 -8.43 21.40 -9.84
CA VAL A 222 -8.08 22.82 -9.68
C VAL A 222 -7.42 23.09 -8.33
N ARG A 223 -7.94 22.49 -7.25
CA ARG A 223 -7.34 22.61 -5.91
C ARG A 223 -5.94 22.00 -5.87
N LEU A 224 -5.76 20.77 -6.37
CA LEU A 224 -4.48 20.07 -6.39
C LEU A 224 -3.40 20.81 -7.19
N LEU A 225 -3.78 21.52 -8.25
CA LEU A 225 -2.85 22.28 -9.09
C LEU A 225 -2.51 23.67 -8.53
N ASN A 226 -3.45 24.32 -7.82
CA ASN A 226 -3.31 25.73 -7.42
C ASN A 226 -3.00 25.94 -5.93
N GLU A 227 -3.34 24.98 -5.05
CA GLU A 227 -3.01 25.07 -3.63
C GLU A 227 -1.59 24.51 -3.39
N ASP A 228 -0.63 25.40 -3.12
CA ASP A 228 0.80 25.05 -2.91
C ASP A 228 1.03 24.02 -1.80
N SER A 229 0.09 23.91 -0.85
CA SER A 229 0.13 22.94 0.25
C SER A 229 0.26 21.50 -0.26
N PHE A 230 -0.47 21.11 -1.32
CA PHE A 230 -0.41 19.75 -1.87
C PHE A 230 0.97 19.43 -2.43
N LYS A 231 1.56 20.35 -3.19
CA LYS A 231 2.90 20.20 -3.75
C LYS A 231 3.97 20.16 -2.66
N MET A 232 3.83 20.99 -1.62
CA MET A 232 4.75 20.99 -0.48
C MET A 232 4.66 19.68 0.30
N ASN A 233 3.46 19.16 0.53
CA ASN A 233 3.25 17.87 1.19
C ASN A 233 3.77 16.70 0.35
N ALA A 234 3.57 16.71 -0.97
CA ALA A 234 4.15 15.73 -1.88
C ALA A 234 5.69 15.74 -1.80
N LYS A 235 6.32 16.91 -1.72
CA LYS A 235 7.78 17.02 -1.50
C LYS A 235 8.23 16.48 -0.13
N ARG A 236 7.45 16.71 0.94
CA ARG A 236 7.72 16.11 2.26
C ARG A 236 7.68 14.59 2.20
N MET A 237 6.64 14.04 1.55
CA MET A 237 6.52 12.60 1.34
C MET A 237 7.65 12.04 0.46
N GLN A 238 8.11 12.78 -0.54
CA GLN A 238 9.28 12.40 -1.33
C GLN A 238 10.54 12.24 -0.49
N VAL A 239 10.80 13.16 0.45
CA VAL A 239 11.96 13.02 1.35
C VAL A 239 11.83 11.70 2.12
N LEU A 240 10.68 11.46 2.76
CA LEU A 240 10.46 10.23 3.52
C LEU A 240 10.59 8.98 2.63
N ALA A 241 9.96 8.97 1.46
CA ALA A 241 10.00 7.85 0.53
C ALA A 241 11.42 7.54 0.04
N LYS A 242 12.21 8.57 -0.32
CA LYS A 242 13.61 8.41 -0.78
C LYS A 242 14.56 7.90 0.30
N PHE A 243 14.37 8.31 1.55
CA PHE A 243 15.18 7.79 2.65
C PHE A 243 14.80 6.36 3.00
N ASN A 244 13.50 6.08 3.06
CA ASN A 244 13.02 4.76 3.46
C ASN A 244 13.15 3.70 2.35
N SER A 245 13.22 4.07 1.06
CA SER A 245 13.34 3.10 -0.04
C SER A 245 14.58 2.21 0.03
N LYS A 246 15.61 2.65 0.78
CA LYS A 246 16.83 1.87 1.05
C LYS A 246 16.59 0.75 2.06
N ARG A 247 15.48 0.75 2.79
CA ARG A 247 15.15 -0.30 3.78
C ARG A 247 14.79 -1.63 3.14
N LYS A 248 14.57 -1.71 1.83
CA LYS A 248 14.49 -2.99 1.11
C LYS A 248 15.73 -3.86 1.34
N TYR A 249 16.93 -3.24 1.47
CA TYR A 249 18.17 -3.96 1.81
C TYR A 249 18.14 -4.47 3.25
N ARG A 250 17.61 -3.69 4.20
CA ARG A 250 17.34 -4.19 5.57
C ARG A 250 16.37 -5.37 5.55
N GLY A 251 15.34 -5.34 4.70
CA GLY A 251 14.45 -6.48 4.48
C GLY A 251 15.21 -7.73 4.03
N ALA A 252 16.14 -7.57 3.07
CA ALA A 252 17.02 -8.67 2.64
C ALA A 252 17.93 -9.15 3.79
N ASP A 253 18.54 -8.25 4.55
CA ASP A 253 19.37 -8.60 5.71
C ASP A 253 18.57 -9.40 6.75
N LEU A 254 17.32 -9.00 7.03
CA LEU A 254 16.45 -9.70 7.97
C LEU A 254 16.12 -11.12 7.50
N ILE A 255 15.89 -11.31 6.19
CA ILE A 255 15.70 -12.63 5.60
C ILE A 255 16.97 -13.47 5.74
N GLU A 256 18.13 -12.92 5.40
CA GLU A 256 19.42 -13.60 5.52
C GLU A 256 19.74 -14.00 6.97
N ILE A 257 19.48 -13.10 7.92
CA ILE A 257 19.64 -13.39 9.35
C ILE A 257 18.74 -14.55 9.75
N MET A 258 17.46 -14.51 9.40
CA MET A 258 16.50 -15.57 9.73
C MET A 258 16.93 -16.93 9.14
N LEU A 259 17.38 -16.95 7.89
CA LEU A 259 17.84 -18.18 7.22
C LEU A 259 19.13 -18.74 7.80
N ASN A 260 20.05 -17.88 8.26
CA ASN A 260 21.32 -18.33 8.84
C ASN A 260 21.15 -18.78 10.30
N LEU A 261 20.30 -18.13 11.09
CA LEU A 261 19.97 -18.57 12.45
C LEU A 261 19.21 -19.91 12.46
N ALA A 262 18.46 -20.21 11.40
CA ALA A 262 17.74 -21.49 11.24
C ALA A 262 18.64 -22.71 11.25
N LYS A 263 19.91 -22.52 10.89
CA LYS A 263 20.92 -23.57 10.89
C LYS A 263 21.39 -23.94 12.30
N TYR A 264 21.30 -23.01 13.26
CA TYR A 264 21.77 -23.20 14.63
C TYR A 264 20.69 -23.72 15.56
N ASP A 265 19.45 -23.25 15.39
CA ASP A 265 18.30 -23.64 16.24
C ASP A 265 17.48 -24.80 15.63
N GLY A 266 17.80 -25.24 14.41
CA GLY A 266 17.16 -26.38 13.75
C GLY A 266 17.64 -27.72 14.33
N SER A 267 16.76 -28.45 15.00
CA SER A 267 17.00 -29.87 15.34
C SER A 267 17.29 -30.67 14.07
N ARG A 268 18.23 -31.61 14.07
CA ARG A 268 18.37 -32.56 12.94
C ARG A 268 17.40 -33.71 13.15
N ASN A 269 16.69 -34.14 12.11
CA ASN A 269 15.93 -35.37 12.17
C ASN A 269 16.88 -36.58 12.22
N GLU A 270 16.32 -37.78 12.41
CA GLU A 270 17.05 -39.05 12.52
C GLU A 270 17.91 -39.35 11.28
N ASN A 271 17.58 -38.74 10.13
CA ASN A 271 18.29 -38.87 8.85
C ASN A 271 19.35 -37.77 8.65
N GLY A 272 19.55 -36.88 9.64
CA GLY A 272 20.50 -35.76 9.57
C GLY A 272 20.00 -34.52 8.83
N GLU A 273 18.75 -34.51 8.36
CA GLU A 273 18.13 -33.38 7.68
C GLU A 273 17.70 -32.29 8.67
N LEU A 274 17.79 -31.03 8.25
CA LEU A 274 17.50 -29.88 9.09
C LEU A 274 15.98 -29.78 9.34
N LYS A 275 15.54 -29.97 10.58
CA LYS A 275 14.17 -29.72 11.04
C LYS A 275 14.13 -28.36 11.74
N VAL A 276 13.74 -27.34 10.99
CA VAL A 276 13.62 -25.96 11.47
C VAL A 276 12.30 -25.79 12.21
N ASP A 277 12.36 -25.45 13.50
CA ASP A 277 11.20 -24.92 14.22
C ASP A 277 11.16 -23.39 14.09
N ILE A 278 10.23 -22.91 13.27
CA ILE A 278 10.06 -21.48 12.96
C ILE A 278 9.66 -20.67 14.20
N GLU A 279 8.92 -21.25 15.15
CA GLU A 279 8.51 -20.52 16.35
C GLU A 279 9.67 -20.28 17.32
N THR A 280 10.50 -21.29 17.54
CA THR A 280 11.69 -21.21 18.40
C THR A 280 12.70 -20.20 17.83
N LEU A 281 12.91 -20.24 16.51
CA LEU A 281 13.83 -19.36 15.80
C LEU A 281 13.49 -17.87 15.90
N LEU A 282 12.20 -17.53 15.87
CA LEU A 282 11.77 -16.15 15.92
C LEU A 282 11.72 -15.61 17.35
N ARG A 283 11.54 -16.48 18.35
CA ARG A 283 11.65 -16.14 19.77
C ARG A 283 13.11 -15.88 20.17
N SER A 284 14.05 -16.74 19.76
CA SER A 284 15.48 -16.57 20.04
C SER A 284 16.05 -15.27 19.42
N TRP A 285 15.48 -14.82 18.29
CA TRP A 285 15.89 -13.60 17.59
C TRP A 285 15.53 -12.28 18.30
N ILE A 286 14.35 -12.17 18.92
CA ILE A 286 13.90 -10.93 19.60
C ILE A 286 14.49 -10.82 21.01
N THR A 287 14.63 -11.95 21.68
CA THR A 287 15.13 -12.03 23.06
C THR A 287 16.37 -12.89 23.08
N LEU A 288 17.54 -12.30 22.77
CA LEU A 288 18.82 -12.90 23.09
C LEU A 288 19.08 -13.00 24.61
N ILE A 289 18.14 -12.55 25.45
CA ILE A 289 18.21 -12.64 26.90
C ILE A 289 16.79 -12.87 27.41
N GLN A 290 16.50 -14.08 27.88
CA GLN A 290 16.03 -14.35 29.24
C GLN A 290 15.62 -15.81 29.39
N GLU A 291 16.54 -16.63 29.93
CA GLU A 291 16.15 -17.70 30.84
C GLU A 291 15.38 -17.06 32.01
N TRP A 292 14.05 -17.05 31.97
CA TRP A 292 13.22 -16.73 33.13
C TRP A 292 12.94 -17.94 34.02
N ASP A 293 13.45 -19.12 33.67
CA ASP A 293 13.26 -20.34 34.48
C ASP A 293 14.21 -20.41 35.71
N LEU A 294 15.07 -19.40 35.94
CA LEU A 294 16.00 -19.35 37.07
C LEU A 294 15.61 -18.37 38.19
N LEU A 295 14.46 -17.70 38.11
CA LEU A 295 13.99 -16.74 39.14
C LEU A 295 12.80 -17.22 39.99
N GLU A 296 12.30 -18.45 39.79
CA GLU A 296 11.32 -19.04 40.70
C GLU A 296 11.95 -19.74 41.93
N GLU A 297 13.29 -19.76 42.07
CA GLU A 297 13.98 -20.36 43.24
C GLU A 297 14.55 -19.35 44.26
N ILE A 298 14.39 -18.02 44.09
CA ILE A 298 14.94 -17.03 45.05
C ILE A 298 13.94 -15.91 45.46
N ILE A 299 12.63 -16.17 45.51
CA ILE A 299 11.68 -15.30 46.27
C ILE A 299 10.75 -16.15 47.12
#